data_AF-A0A2K6EPE3-F1
#
_entry.id   AF-A0A2K6EPE3-F1
#
_cell.length_a   1.000
_cell.length_b   1.000
_cell.length_c   1.000
_cell.angle_alpha   90.00
_cell.angle_beta   90.00
_cell.angle_gamma   90.00
#
_symmetry.space_group_name_H-M   'P 1'
#
loop_
_entity.id
_entity.type
_entity.pdbx_description
1 polymer ?
#
loop_
_entity_poly.entity_id
_entity_poly.type
_entity_poly.pdbx_seq_one_letter_code
_entity_poly.pdbx_strand_id
1 'polypeptide(L)'
;PLTPEALKVSVNSIQQCLHLQWTVHNLPYNKEFKMVFQIQISRTETSNVIWVGNYSTTVKWNETVHWSWESKLPLECAAHFVRIRSVVDDAKFPELNFWSSWSSWQAVHVQDFLGQDALFVFPKDKLVEEGSNVTICYISGNIQNNISCYLEGEQIHGEQLDAHVSTFELKNVPFIRKRGTNIYCEENQRNAISDGTVLFVSKVLEEPKDFSCETRDFKTLSCTWDPGTDTALAWSKQPSQSYTLFESFSGKKKHCEEKNRCNWQITQDSQEIYNFTLITENYLRKRSVNLLFNLTHRGETRGVAAHGGH
;
A
#
# COMPACT_ATOMS: atom_id res chain seq x y z
N PRO A 1 -29.63 -12.46 13.82
CA PRO A 1 -28.50 -11.75 13.18
C PRO A 1 -27.31 -12.68 12.94
N LEU A 2 -26.72 -12.61 11.74
CA LEU A 2 -25.57 -13.41 11.36
C LEU A 2 -24.28 -12.74 11.86
N THR A 3 -23.94 -12.97 13.13
CA THR A 3 -22.81 -12.31 13.81
C THR A 3 -21.46 -12.85 13.31
N PRO A 4 -20.44 -11.99 13.14
CA PRO A 4 -19.09 -12.45 12.84
C PRO A 4 -18.50 -13.21 14.03
N GLU A 5 -17.84 -14.32 13.77
CA GLU A 5 -17.21 -15.18 14.76
C GLU A 5 -15.73 -15.42 14.43
N ALA A 6 -14.98 -15.91 15.41
CA ALA A 6 -13.56 -16.25 15.28
C ALA A 6 -12.70 -15.11 14.69
N LEU A 7 -12.99 -13.85 15.05
CA LEU A 7 -12.17 -12.71 14.63
C LEU A 7 -10.72 -12.90 15.09
N LYS A 8 -9.82 -13.00 14.13
CA LYS A 8 -8.37 -12.99 14.32
C LYS A 8 -7.80 -11.72 13.72
N VAL A 9 -6.90 -11.10 14.46
CA VAL A 9 -6.17 -9.90 14.05
C VAL A 9 -4.70 -10.24 14.09
N SER A 10 -4.00 -10.04 12.98
CA SER A 10 -2.55 -10.16 12.90
C SER A 10 -1.93 -8.87 12.38
N VAL A 11 -0.68 -8.62 12.77
CA VAL A 11 0.08 -7.45 12.35
C VAL A 11 1.02 -7.83 11.22
N ASN A 12 1.11 -6.96 10.23
CA ASN A 12 2.19 -6.93 9.27
C ASN A 12 2.99 -5.64 9.48
N SER A 13 4.06 -5.73 10.27
CA SER A 13 4.95 -4.61 10.59
C SER A 13 5.67 -4.04 9.37
N ILE A 14 5.92 -4.86 8.35
CA ILE A 14 6.62 -4.39 7.13
C ILE A 14 5.69 -3.45 6.34
N GLN A 15 4.43 -3.85 6.19
CA GLN A 15 3.41 -3.06 5.47
C GLN A 15 2.70 -2.05 6.38
N GLN A 16 2.92 -2.11 7.70
CA GLN A 16 2.22 -1.32 8.70
C GLN A 16 0.69 -1.49 8.61
N CYS A 17 0.26 -2.74 8.40
CA CYS A 17 -1.14 -3.12 8.23
C CYS A 17 -1.63 -4.11 9.31
N LEU A 18 -2.89 -3.95 9.72
CA LEU A 18 -3.63 -4.97 10.45
C LEU A 18 -4.37 -5.87 9.45
N HIS A 19 -4.16 -7.17 9.54
CA HIS A 19 -4.91 -8.17 8.78
C HIS A 19 -5.97 -8.81 9.67
N LEU A 20 -7.22 -8.72 9.25
CA LEU A 20 -8.38 -9.27 9.93
C LEU A 20 -8.85 -10.50 9.17
N GLN A 21 -9.23 -11.53 9.93
CA GLN A 21 -9.84 -12.75 9.43
C GLN A 21 -11.01 -13.12 10.33
N TRP A 22 -12.16 -13.45 9.76
CA TRP A 22 -13.31 -13.91 10.52
C TRP A 22 -14.19 -14.83 9.68
N THR A 23 -15.08 -15.56 10.35
CA THR A 23 -16.10 -16.40 9.73
C THR A 23 -17.49 -15.88 10.09
N VAL A 24 -18.48 -16.27 9.30
CA VAL A 24 -19.90 -16.09 9.64
C VAL A 24 -20.54 -17.47 9.66
N HIS A 25 -20.91 -17.93 10.85
CA HIS A 25 -21.59 -19.21 11.02
C HIS A 25 -23.10 -19.07 10.81
N ASN A 26 -23.79 -20.21 10.71
CA ASN A 26 -25.25 -20.30 10.50
C ASN A 26 -25.76 -19.77 9.15
N LEU A 27 -24.89 -19.69 8.14
CA LEU A 27 -25.30 -19.52 6.75
C LEU A 27 -25.86 -20.84 6.19
N PRO A 28 -27.04 -20.84 5.53
CA PRO A 28 -27.53 -22.01 4.82
C PRO A 28 -26.52 -22.54 3.80
N TYR A 29 -26.34 -23.86 3.77
CA TYR A 29 -25.49 -24.54 2.80
C TYR A 29 -25.87 -24.16 1.36
N ASN A 30 -24.88 -23.88 0.51
CA ASN A 30 -25.02 -23.44 -0.89
C ASN A 30 -25.73 -22.08 -1.12
N LYS A 31 -25.87 -21.23 -0.11
CA LYS A 31 -26.32 -19.85 -0.29
C LYS A 31 -25.19 -18.85 -0.07
N GLU A 32 -25.21 -17.81 -0.89
CA GLU A 32 -24.32 -16.67 -0.76
C GLU A 32 -25.12 -15.47 -0.28
N PHE A 33 -24.56 -14.69 0.64
CA PHE A 33 -25.22 -13.52 1.19
C PHE A 33 -24.36 -12.30 0.93
N LYS A 34 -25.00 -11.24 0.43
CA LYS A 34 -24.39 -9.91 0.45
C LYS A 34 -24.43 -9.40 1.87
N MET A 35 -23.26 -9.14 2.44
CA MET A 35 -23.12 -8.71 3.82
C MET A 35 -22.31 -7.42 3.90
N VAL A 36 -22.69 -6.57 4.84
CA VAL A 36 -21.92 -5.38 5.21
C VAL A 36 -21.37 -5.60 6.60
N PHE A 37 -20.05 -5.47 6.73
CA PHE A 37 -19.33 -5.54 7.98
C PHE A 37 -18.94 -4.14 8.42
N GLN A 38 -19.37 -3.72 9.61
CA GLN A 38 -18.86 -2.52 10.23
C GLN A 38 -17.72 -2.88 11.17
N ILE A 39 -16.56 -2.28 10.94
CA ILE A 39 -15.33 -2.54 11.67
C ILE A 39 -14.97 -1.27 12.45
N GLN A 40 -14.53 -1.45 13.69
CA GLN A 40 -14.01 -0.37 14.53
C GLN A 40 -12.61 -0.72 14.99
N ILE A 41 -11.75 0.30 14.95
CA ILE A 41 -10.36 0.20 15.40
C ILE A 41 -10.13 1.31 16.42
N SER A 42 -9.74 0.91 17.63
CA SER A 42 -9.31 1.79 18.70
C SER A 42 -7.81 1.65 18.95
N ARG A 43 -7.22 2.66 19.58
CA ARG A 43 -5.79 2.72 19.85
C ARG A 43 -5.51 3.10 21.30
N THR A 44 -4.51 2.47 21.90
CA THR A 44 -4.10 2.62 23.32
C THR A 44 -5.13 2.06 24.31
N GLU A 45 -6.40 2.41 24.14
CA GLU A 45 -7.52 1.94 24.92
C GLU A 45 -8.78 1.82 24.05
N THR A 46 -9.77 1.03 24.49
CA THR A 46 -10.96 0.76 23.68
C THR A 46 -11.89 1.97 23.48
N SER A 47 -11.82 2.96 24.37
CA SER A 47 -12.55 4.24 24.31
C SER A 47 -12.06 5.16 23.18
N ASN A 48 -10.79 5.07 22.79
CA ASN A 48 -10.20 5.93 21.77
C ASN A 48 -10.33 5.30 20.37
N VAL A 49 -11.52 5.43 19.78
CA VAL A 49 -11.82 4.92 18.42
C VAL A 49 -11.19 5.85 17.38
N ILE A 50 -10.22 5.33 16.62
CA ILE A 50 -9.50 6.10 15.59
C ILE A 50 -10.04 5.85 14.17
N TRP A 51 -10.81 4.78 13.98
CA TRP A 51 -11.39 4.46 12.67
C TRP A 51 -12.68 3.65 12.80
N VAL A 52 -13.65 3.99 11.95
CA VAL A 52 -14.92 3.28 11.76
C VAL A 52 -15.21 3.22 10.27
N GLY A 53 -15.50 2.02 9.74
CA GLY A 53 -15.82 1.87 8.33
C GLY A 53 -16.61 0.62 8.03
N ASN A 54 -17.23 0.62 6.85
CA ASN A 54 -18.03 -0.48 6.34
C ASN A 54 -17.27 -1.19 5.21
N TYR A 55 -17.27 -2.52 5.25
CA TYR A 55 -16.74 -3.39 4.20
C TYR A 55 -17.87 -4.28 3.69
N SER A 56 -18.16 -4.20 2.40
CA SER A 56 -19.25 -4.98 1.78
C SER A 56 -18.66 -6.09 0.93
N THR A 57 -19.12 -7.31 1.13
CA THR A 57 -18.70 -8.47 0.34
C THR A 57 -19.78 -9.55 0.30
N THR A 58 -19.65 -10.47 -0.63
CA THR A 58 -20.46 -11.69 -0.69
C THR A 58 -19.78 -12.76 0.16
N VAL A 59 -20.52 -13.40 1.05
CA VAL A 59 -20.00 -14.42 1.97
C VAL A 59 -20.67 -15.76 1.72
N LYS A 60 -19.87 -16.82 1.60
CA LYS A 60 -20.33 -18.21 1.49
C LYS A 60 -20.22 -18.95 2.82
N TRP A 61 -20.94 -20.07 2.92
CA TRP A 61 -20.85 -20.95 4.09
C TRP A 61 -19.40 -21.43 4.31
N ASN A 62 -18.91 -21.28 5.55
CA ASN A 62 -17.54 -21.63 5.97
C ASN A 62 -16.43 -20.91 5.20
N GLU A 63 -16.72 -19.81 4.53
CA GLU A 63 -15.71 -18.97 3.93
C GLU A 63 -15.08 -18.06 5.00
N THR A 64 -13.75 -18.00 4.99
CA THR A 64 -13.01 -17.02 5.79
C THR A 64 -12.96 -15.71 5.02
N VAL A 65 -13.49 -14.66 5.63
CA VAL A 65 -13.43 -13.31 5.08
C VAL A 65 -12.11 -12.68 5.52
N HIS A 66 -11.44 -12.01 4.59
CA HIS A 66 -10.18 -11.31 4.81
C HIS A 66 -10.36 -9.83 4.54
N TRP A 67 -9.76 -8.99 5.39
CA TRP A 67 -9.68 -7.55 5.18
C TRP A 67 -8.42 -6.99 5.82
N SER A 68 -7.91 -5.87 5.30
CA SER A 68 -6.73 -5.22 5.83
C SER A 68 -6.95 -3.73 6.04
N TRP A 69 -6.31 -3.20 7.08
CA TRP A 69 -6.27 -1.78 7.39
C TRP A 69 -4.83 -1.30 7.49
N GLU A 70 -4.48 -0.27 6.73
CA GLU A 70 -3.19 0.38 6.83
C GLU A 70 -3.22 1.44 7.95
N SER A 71 -2.25 1.38 8.84
CA SER A 71 -2.15 2.34 9.94
C SER A 71 -1.29 3.54 9.57
N LYS A 72 -1.81 4.74 9.88
CA LYS A 72 -1.03 5.98 9.75
C LYS A 72 0.09 6.10 10.79
N LEU A 73 -0.12 5.54 11.98
CA LEU A 73 0.89 5.44 13.04
C LEU A 73 1.52 4.05 12.97
N PRO A 74 2.85 3.90 13.09
CA PRO A 74 3.43 2.58 13.10
C PRO A 74 2.83 1.70 14.21
N LEU A 75 2.57 0.43 13.88
CA LEU A 75 1.81 -0.51 14.73
C LEU A 75 2.58 -0.86 16.01
N GLU A 76 3.89 -0.68 16.01
CA GLU A 76 4.77 -0.84 17.17
C GLU A 76 4.55 0.23 18.25
N CYS A 77 4.02 1.39 17.86
CA CYS A 77 3.94 2.56 18.73
C CYS A 77 2.77 2.51 19.71
N ALA A 78 1.78 1.64 19.50
CA ALA A 78 0.60 1.60 20.34
C ALA A 78 -0.14 0.26 20.23
N ALA A 79 -0.82 -0.13 21.30
CA ALA A 79 -1.80 -1.20 21.24
C ALA A 79 -2.97 -0.82 20.33
N HIS A 80 -3.46 -1.76 19.54
CA HIS A 80 -4.64 -1.61 18.71
C HIS A 80 -5.71 -2.60 19.15
N PHE A 81 -6.97 -2.17 19.11
CA PHE A 81 -8.12 -2.98 19.48
C PHE A 81 -9.11 -2.96 18.34
N VAL A 82 -9.57 -4.13 17.92
CA VAL A 82 -10.48 -4.27 16.78
C VAL A 82 -11.75 -4.98 17.23
N ARG A 83 -12.90 -4.49 16.78
CA ARG A 83 -14.16 -5.22 16.87
C ARG A 83 -14.97 -5.06 15.60
N ILE A 84 -15.88 -6.00 15.38
CA ILE A 84 -16.66 -6.08 14.15
C ILE A 84 -18.12 -6.41 14.47
N ARG A 85 -19.03 -5.93 13.62
CA ARG A 85 -20.42 -6.39 13.55
C ARG A 85 -20.86 -6.46 12.09
N SER A 86 -21.99 -7.08 11.83
CA SER A 86 -22.48 -7.31 10.47
C SER A 86 -23.97 -7.04 10.33
N VAL A 87 -24.38 -6.85 9.08
CA VAL A 87 -25.78 -6.85 8.65
C VAL A 87 -25.87 -7.53 7.28
N VAL A 88 -26.99 -8.20 7.02
CA VAL A 88 -27.29 -8.74 5.69
C VAL A 88 -27.88 -7.64 4.84
N ASP A 89 -27.25 -7.38 3.69
CA ASP A 89 -27.69 -6.42 2.68
C ASP A 89 -28.09 -7.17 1.40
N ASP A 90 -29.08 -8.05 1.55
CA ASP A 90 -29.65 -8.81 0.44
C ASP A 90 -31.17 -8.62 0.41
N ALA A 91 -31.67 -8.03 -0.68
CA ALA A 91 -33.09 -7.80 -0.90
C ALA A 91 -33.93 -9.10 -0.89
N LYS A 92 -33.30 -10.27 -1.06
CA LYS A 92 -33.96 -11.58 -0.96
C LYS A 92 -34.26 -11.99 0.48
N PHE A 93 -33.57 -11.39 1.46
CA PHE A 93 -33.67 -11.71 2.88
C PHE A 93 -33.85 -10.43 3.71
N PRO A 94 -34.88 -9.61 3.45
CA PRO A 94 -35.10 -8.34 4.14
C PRO A 94 -35.28 -8.52 5.64
N GLU A 95 -35.77 -9.67 6.08
CA GLU A 95 -35.90 -10.02 7.49
C GLU A 95 -34.57 -10.09 8.22
N LEU A 96 -33.45 -10.30 7.53
CA LEU A 96 -32.10 -10.36 8.11
C LEU A 96 -31.37 -9.01 8.12
N ASN A 97 -32.03 -7.94 7.67
CA ASN A 97 -31.45 -6.59 7.61
C ASN A 97 -31.50 -5.88 8.97
N PHE A 98 -30.81 -6.45 9.95
CA PHE A 98 -30.59 -5.85 11.26
C PHE A 98 -29.18 -6.12 11.75
N TRP A 99 -28.57 -5.10 12.34
CA TRP A 99 -27.20 -5.19 12.84
C TRP A 99 -27.06 -6.25 13.93
N SER A 100 -26.02 -7.07 13.81
CA SER A 100 -25.59 -7.93 14.90
C SER A 100 -25.07 -7.10 16.08
N SER A 101 -24.98 -7.76 17.23
CA SER A 101 -24.14 -7.27 18.32
C SER A 101 -22.69 -7.14 17.85
N TRP A 102 -21.95 -6.25 18.50
CA TRP A 102 -20.50 -6.17 18.35
C TRP A 102 -19.83 -7.43 18.86
N SER A 103 -18.77 -7.87 18.17
CA SER A 103 -17.82 -8.83 18.71
C SER A 103 -17.14 -8.24 19.96
N SER A 104 -16.54 -9.12 20.77
CA SER A 104 -15.54 -8.67 21.74
C SER A 104 -14.40 -7.93 21.04
N TRP A 105 -13.74 -7.04 21.78
CA TRP A 105 -12.51 -6.42 21.32
C TRP A 105 -11.39 -7.46 21.23
N GLN A 106 -10.73 -7.52 20.09
CA GLN A 106 -9.49 -8.26 19.90
C GLN A 106 -8.33 -7.28 19.99
N ALA A 107 -7.48 -7.46 21.00
CA ALA A 107 -6.28 -6.66 21.18
C ALA A 107 -5.13 -7.22 20.33
N VAL A 108 -4.30 -6.33 19.81
CA VAL A 108 -3.02 -6.66 19.19
C VAL A 108 -1.99 -5.61 19.59
N HIS A 109 -0.83 -6.09 20.00
CA HIS A 109 0.29 -5.28 20.46
C HIS A 109 1.57 -5.92 19.94
N VAL A 110 2.46 -5.13 19.35
CA VAL A 110 3.67 -5.66 18.69
C VAL A 110 4.84 -5.80 19.67
N GLN A 111 4.93 -4.94 20.69
CA GLN A 111 6.11 -4.83 21.54
C GLN A 111 5.80 -5.03 23.02
N ASP A 112 5.95 -6.25 23.54
CA ASP A 112 5.78 -6.49 24.97
C ASP A 112 7.04 -6.08 25.76
N PHE A 113 6.89 -5.10 26.65
CA PHE A 113 7.84 -4.61 27.66
C PHE A 113 9.27 -4.26 27.19
N LEU A 114 9.58 -2.96 27.26
CA LEU A 114 10.92 -2.43 27.02
C LEU A 114 11.79 -2.50 28.29
N GLY A 115 13.04 -2.95 28.15
CA GLY A 115 14.05 -2.75 29.19
C GLY A 115 14.33 -1.26 29.42
N GLN A 116 14.84 -0.89 30.60
CA GLN A 116 14.99 0.52 31.00
C GLN A 116 15.84 1.38 30.05
N ASP A 117 16.78 0.78 29.31
CA ASP A 117 17.67 1.49 28.38
C ASP A 117 17.27 1.34 26.90
N ALA A 118 16.09 0.79 26.60
CA ALA A 118 15.66 0.58 25.21
C ALA A 118 15.16 1.88 24.56
N LEU A 119 15.71 2.19 23.38
CA LEU A 119 15.36 3.35 22.55
C LEU A 119 15.14 2.90 21.11
N PHE A 120 13.89 2.96 20.64
CA PHE A 120 13.53 2.48 19.30
C PHE A 120 12.81 3.54 18.48
N VAL A 121 13.11 3.56 17.18
CA VAL A 121 12.46 4.42 16.19
C VAL A 121 11.76 3.55 15.13
N PHE A 122 10.47 3.81 14.91
CA PHE A 122 9.63 3.10 13.95
C PHE A 122 8.95 4.08 13.00
N PRO A 123 8.61 3.66 11.76
CA PRO A 123 8.79 2.33 11.20
C PRO A 123 10.23 2.12 10.67
N LYS A 124 10.70 0.86 10.67
CA LYS A 124 12.03 0.54 10.16
C LYS A 124 12.04 0.47 8.62
N ASP A 125 12.97 1.19 7.99
CA ASP A 125 13.26 1.12 6.55
C ASP A 125 12.04 1.41 5.64
N LYS A 126 11.16 2.32 6.06
CA LYS A 126 9.90 2.59 5.34
C LYS A 126 10.17 3.19 3.97
N LEU A 127 9.46 2.64 2.97
CA LEU A 127 9.44 3.13 1.59
C LEU A 127 8.17 3.95 1.34
N VAL A 128 8.33 5.17 0.83
CA VAL A 128 7.23 6.05 0.42
C VAL A 128 7.53 6.76 -0.88
N GLU A 129 6.49 7.29 -1.52
CA GLU A 129 6.65 8.17 -2.67
C GLU A 129 6.97 9.61 -2.21
N GLU A 130 7.79 10.31 -2.99
CA GLU A 130 8.04 11.74 -2.84
C GLU A 130 6.73 12.53 -2.72
N GLY A 131 6.69 13.40 -1.71
CA GLY A 131 5.52 14.19 -1.37
C GLY A 131 4.50 13.52 -0.43
N SER A 132 4.74 12.27 -0.01
CA SER A 132 3.91 11.62 0.99
C SER A 132 4.06 12.25 2.39
N ASN A 133 3.05 12.05 3.25
CA ASN A 133 3.18 12.31 4.69
C ASN A 133 3.57 11.02 5.42
N VAL A 134 4.47 11.14 6.39
CA VAL A 134 5.01 10.00 7.15
C VAL A 134 4.94 10.30 8.64
N THR A 135 4.31 9.41 9.39
CA THR A 135 4.40 9.41 10.86
C THR A 135 5.51 8.47 11.28
N ILE A 136 6.39 8.95 12.13
CA ILE A 136 7.42 8.19 12.83
C ILE A 136 7.04 8.19 14.31
N CYS A 137 7.36 7.13 15.03
CA CYS A 137 7.34 7.18 16.47
C CYS A 137 8.68 6.76 17.04
N TYR A 138 8.87 7.24 18.25
CA TYR A 138 9.95 6.88 19.11
C TYR A 138 9.35 6.27 20.38
N ILE A 139 9.95 5.19 20.86
CA ILE A 139 9.54 4.51 22.09
C ILE A 139 10.73 4.44 23.05
N SER A 140 10.52 4.88 24.30
CA SER A 140 11.50 4.81 25.39
C SER A 140 11.08 3.86 26.49
N GLY A 141 12.04 3.12 27.03
CA GLY A 141 11.88 2.46 28.33
C GLY A 141 11.73 3.43 29.51
N ASN A 142 12.13 4.70 29.38
CA ASN A 142 12.13 5.69 30.46
C ASN A 142 11.18 6.87 30.18
N ILE A 143 10.36 7.22 31.18
CA ILE A 143 9.25 8.19 31.08
C ILE A 143 9.74 9.66 31.10
N GLN A 144 10.96 9.92 31.60
CA GLN A 144 11.43 11.29 31.92
C GLN A 144 12.33 11.94 30.84
N ASN A 145 12.36 11.39 29.63
CA ASN A 145 13.37 11.79 28.67
C ASN A 145 12.91 12.95 27.78
N ASN A 146 13.67 14.05 27.77
CA ASN A 146 13.55 15.09 26.75
C ASN A 146 14.28 14.59 25.50
N ILE A 147 13.54 14.02 24.56
CA ILE A 147 14.06 13.44 23.32
C ILE A 147 13.96 14.44 22.18
N SER A 148 15.06 14.60 21.47
CA SER A 148 15.10 15.34 20.21
C SER A 148 15.35 14.35 19.08
N CYS A 149 14.48 14.35 18.07
CA CYS A 149 14.71 13.57 16.85
C CYS A 149 15.17 14.48 15.73
N TYR A 150 15.94 13.92 14.80
CA TYR A 150 16.58 14.64 13.71
C TYR A 150 16.38 13.92 12.38
N LEU A 151 16.20 14.70 11.31
CA LEU A 151 16.20 14.27 9.92
C LEU A 151 17.23 15.12 9.18
N GLU A 152 18.25 14.53 8.58
CA GLU A 152 19.38 15.29 7.99
C GLU A 152 20.09 16.25 8.96
N GLY A 153 20.04 15.96 10.26
CA GLY A 153 20.59 16.84 11.31
C GLY A 153 19.67 18.01 11.68
N GLU A 154 18.55 18.20 10.99
CA GLU A 154 17.52 19.17 11.36
C GLU A 154 16.56 18.56 12.38
N GLN A 155 16.32 19.28 13.47
CA GLN A 155 15.43 18.81 14.52
C GLN A 155 13.98 18.75 14.01
N ILE A 156 13.32 17.61 14.26
CA ILE A 156 11.90 17.42 13.92
C ILE A 156 11.04 17.58 15.18
N HIS A 157 9.94 18.31 15.04
CA HIS A 157 8.99 18.52 16.13
C HIS A 157 8.08 17.31 16.28
N GLY A 158 7.90 16.88 17.54
CA GLY A 158 7.06 15.74 17.87
C GLY A 158 6.04 16.06 18.96
N GLU A 159 5.05 15.19 19.06
CA GLU A 159 3.99 15.22 20.05
C GLU A 159 4.03 13.95 20.89
N GLN A 160 3.80 14.08 22.19
CA GLN A 160 3.75 12.94 23.10
C GLN A 160 2.42 12.20 22.91
N LEU A 161 2.49 10.91 22.56
CA LEU A 161 1.32 10.04 22.42
C LEU A 161 0.95 9.39 23.75
N ASP A 162 1.95 8.92 24.49
CA ASP A 162 1.80 8.42 25.86
C ASP A 162 3.10 8.64 26.67
N ALA A 163 3.16 8.11 27.90
CA ALA A 163 4.31 8.29 28.79
C ALA A 163 5.65 7.76 28.21
N HIS A 164 5.61 6.83 27.27
CA HIS A 164 6.77 6.16 26.68
C HIS A 164 6.95 6.46 25.18
N VAL A 165 5.91 6.96 24.51
CA VAL A 165 5.86 7.09 23.05
C VAL A 165 5.71 8.55 22.65
N SER A 166 6.60 8.99 21.78
CA SER A 166 6.49 10.27 21.07
C SER A 166 6.33 10.03 19.57
N THR A 167 5.63 10.93 18.89
CA THR A 167 5.30 10.81 17.47
C THR A 167 5.72 12.05 16.72
N PHE A 168 6.14 11.88 15.47
CA PHE A 168 6.67 12.93 14.62
C PHE A 168 6.01 12.82 13.25
N GLU A 169 5.33 13.88 12.83
CA GLU A 169 4.68 13.93 11.51
C GLU A 169 5.57 14.70 10.52
N LEU A 170 6.09 13.99 9.53
CA LEU A 170 6.81 14.57 8.40
C LEU A 170 5.82 14.77 7.25
N LYS A 171 5.69 16.01 6.77
CA LYS A 171 4.78 16.35 5.67
C LYS A 171 5.54 16.56 4.38
N ASN A 172 4.97 16.09 3.27
CA ASN A 172 5.49 16.30 1.92
C ASN A 172 6.98 15.93 1.80
N VAL A 173 7.35 14.71 2.18
CA VAL A 173 8.76 14.31 2.27
C VAL A 173 9.46 14.35 0.91
N PRO A 174 10.61 15.03 0.78
CA PRO A 174 11.31 15.16 -0.50
C PRO A 174 12.17 13.93 -0.80
N PHE A 175 12.41 13.68 -2.08
CA PHE A 175 13.52 12.80 -2.47
C PHE A 175 14.85 13.51 -2.21
N ILE A 176 15.68 12.94 -1.34
CA ILE A 176 17.01 13.48 -1.04
C ILE A 176 18.09 12.66 -1.76
N ARG A 177 18.06 11.32 -1.61
CA ARG A 177 19.08 10.42 -2.19
C ARG A 177 18.61 8.98 -2.28
N LYS A 178 19.23 8.23 -3.21
CA LYS A 178 18.94 6.80 -3.46
C LYS A 178 19.23 5.87 -2.28
N ARG A 179 20.12 6.27 -1.36
CA ARG A 179 20.48 5.50 -0.15
C ARG A 179 19.52 5.74 1.02
N GLY A 180 18.43 6.50 0.82
CA GLY A 180 17.52 6.88 1.89
C GLY A 180 18.12 7.92 2.84
N THR A 181 17.28 8.38 3.75
CA THR A 181 17.55 9.48 4.66
C THR A 181 17.49 8.98 6.09
N ASN A 182 18.54 9.24 6.89
CA ASN A 182 18.61 8.73 8.25
C ASN A 182 17.76 9.61 9.17
N ILE A 183 17.01 8.96 10.05
CA ILE A 183 16.30 9.55 11.17
C ILE A 183 16.84 8.90 12.43
N TYR A 184 17.21 9.72 13.41
CA TYR A 184 17.63 9.24 14.71
C TYR A 184 17.12 10.18 15.80
N CYS A 185 17.07 9.66 17.01
CA CYS A 185 16.66 10.39 18.18
C CYS A 185 17.75 10.32 19.24
N GLU A 186 17.93 11.41 19.97
CA GLU A 186 18.93 11.53 21.03
C GLU A 186 18.25 11.93 22.33
N GLU A 187 18.70 11.30 23.40
CA GLU A 187 18.33 11.70 24.76
C GLU A 187 19.30 12.78 25.25
N ASN A 188 18.79 14.01 25.44
CA ASN A 188 19.59 15.19 25.79
C ASN A 188 20.42 15.03 27.09
N GLN A 189 20.03 14.13 28.01
CA GLN A 189 20.71 13.97 29.31
C GLN A 189 21.78 12.87 29.33
N ARG A 190 21.67 11.85 28.46
CA ARG A 190 22.56 10.67 28.50
C ARG A 190 23.49 10.59 27.29
N ASN A 191 23.34 11.47 26.29
CA ASN A 191 23.98 11.33 24.98
C ASN A 191 23.76 9.92 24.38
N ALA A 192 22.65 9.27 24.76
CA ALA A 192 22.28 7.97 24.23
C ALA A 192 21.60 8.19 22.88
N ILE A 193 22.18 7.62 21.82
CA ILE A 193 21.66 7.70 20.47
C ILE A 193 20.78 6.46 20.25
N SER A 194 19.54 6.66 19.82
CA SER A 194 18.63 5.57 19.47
C SER A 194 19.18 4.71 18.34
N ASP A 195 18.76 3.44 18.27
CA ASP A 195 18.83 2.69 17.01
C ASP A 195 17.84 3.33 16.02
N GLY A 196 18.35 4.26 15.20
CA GLY A 196 17.58 5.08 14.28
C GLY A 196 16.93 4.28 13.16
N THR A 197 16.47 4.97 12.14
CA THR A 197 15.89 4.33 10.96
C THR A 197 16.23 5.07 9.68
N VAL A 198 16.00 4.43 8.54
CA VAL A 198 16.18 5.01 7.22
C VAL A 198 14.82 5.18 6.55
N LEU A 199 14.49 6.40 6.14
CA LEU A 199 13.35 6.68 5.28
C LEU A 199 13.78 6.59 3.82
N PHE A 200 13.18 5.68 3.07
CA PHE A 200 13.37 5.55 1.63
C PHE A 200 12.27 6.31 0.92
N VAL A 201 12.64 7.42 0.27
CA VAL A 201 11.71 8.19 -0.58
C VAL A 201 12.02 7.88 -2.03
N SER A 202 11.05 7.37 -2.77
CA SER A 202 11.15 7.15 -4.21
C SER A 202 10.60 8.34 -4.99
N LYS A 203 11.20 8.64 -6.15
CA LYS A 203 10.62 9.61 -7.08
C LYS A 203 9.24 9.15 -7.57
N VAL A 204 8.38 10.11 -7.86
CA VAL A 204 7.04 9.85 -8.41
C VAL A 204 7.17 9.07 -9.71
N LEU A 205 6.46 7.94 -9.82
CA LEU A 205 6.39 7.19 -11.07
C LEU A 205 5.55 7.97 -12.08
N GLU A 206 6.23 8.56 -13.05
CA GLU A 206 5.61 9.27 -14.16
C GLU A 206 4.96 8.29 -15.15
N GLU A 207 3.97 8.81 -15.86
CA GLU A 207 3.39 8.10 -17.00
C GLU A 207 4.40 8.09 -18.17
N PRO A 208 4.62 6.95 -18.87
CA PRO A 208 5.55 6.89 -19.99
C PRO A 208 5.16 7.88 -21.08
N LYS A 209 6.13 8.66 -21.57
CA LYS A 209 5.88 9.68 -22.61
C LYS A 209 6.29 9.16 -23.97
N ASP A 210 5.78 9.79 -25.03
CA ASP A 210 6.13 9.49 -26.42
C ASP A 210 6.04 8.00 -26.78
N PHE A 211 5.06 7.29 -26.21
CA PHE A 211 4.81 5.89 -26.51
C PHE A 211 4.36 5.74 -27.97
N SER A 212 5.13 4.99 -28.75
CA SER A 212 4.88 4.75 -30.17
C SER A 212 5.34 3.35 -30.56
N CYS A 213 4.81 2.83 -31.66
CA CYS A 213 5.27 1.57 -32.26
C CYS A 213 5.49 1.77 -33.75
N GLU A 214 6.50 1.11 -34.30
CA GLU A 214 6.77 1.05 -35.74
C GLU A 214 7.08 -0.38 -36.18
N THR A 215 6.92 -0.66 -37.48
CA THR A 215 7.40 -1.90 -38.09
C THR A 215 8.06 -1.61 -39.43
N ARG A 216 9.15 -2.33 -39.73
CA ARG A 216 9.86 -2.23 -41.01
C ARG A 216 9.65 -3.46 -41.88
N ASP A 217 9.34 -4.59 -41.26
CA ASP A 217 9.31 -5.92 -41.90
C ASP A 217 7.92 -6.56 -41.88
N PHE A 218 6.92 -5.91 -41.26
CA PHE A 218 5.58 -6.46 -41.02
C PHE A 218 5.57 -7.80 -40.26
N LYS A 219 6.66 -8.13 -39.57
CA LYS A 219 6.80 -9.32 -38.72
C LYS A 219 6.99 -8.96 -37.27
N THR A 220 7.74 -7.88 -37.00
CA THR A 220 8.00 -7.39 -35.66
C THR A 220 7.59 -5.92 -35.55
N LEU A 221 6.81 -5.62 -34.52
CA LEU A 221 6.58 -4.25 -34.05
C LEU A 221 7.65 -3.89 -33.03
N SER A 222 8.30 -2.76 -33.19
CA SER A 222 9.20 -2.19 -32.20
C SER A 222 8.48 -1.01 -31.55
N CYS A 223 8.13 -1.17 -30.28
CA CYS A 223 7.49 -0.14 -29.49
C CYS A 223 8.54 0.55 -28.60
N THR A 224 8.51 1.87 -28.56
CA THR A 224 9.43 2.72 -27.79
C THR A 224 8.67 3.74 -26.98
N TRP A 225 9.29 4.21 -25.90
CA TRP A 225 8.75 5.25 -25.02
C TRP A 225 9.88 5.96 -24.28
N ASP A 226 9.61 7.15 -23.75
CA ASP A 226 10.45 7.79 -22.75
C ASP A 226 10.09 7.23 -21.35
N PRO A 227 11.03 6.55 -20.66
CA PRO A 227 10.80 6.00 -19.33
C PRO A 227 10.71 7.05 -18.23
N GLY A 228 11.07 8.30 -18.50
CA GLY A 228 11.16 9.36 -17.50
C GLY A 228 12.21 9.08 -16.44
N THR A 229 11.94 9.55 -15.22
CA THR A 229 12.88 9.42 -14.09
C THR A 229 12.92 7.97 -13.57
N ASP A 230 14.13 7.41 -13.41
CA ASP A 230 14.31 6.09 -12.78
C ASP A 230 13.99 6.17 -11.28
N THR A 231 13.05 5.33 -10.83
CA THR A 231 12.55 5.29 -9.45
C THR A 231 13.36 4.35 -8.54
N ALA A 232 14.43 3.73 -9.05
CA ALA A 232 15.26 2.79 -8.31
C ALA A 232 16.00 3.41 -7.11
N LEU A 233 16.03 2.63 -6.02
CA LEU A 233 16.73 2.95 -4.77
C LEU A 233 17.83 1.90 -4.48
N ALA A 234 18.78 2.27 -3.62
CA ALA A 234 19.91 1.40 -3.25
C ALA A 234 19.47 0.16 -2.46
N TRP A 235 20.34 -0.85 -2.40
CA TRP A 235 20.13 -2.11 -1.68
C TRP A 235 18.82 -2.83 -2.05
N SER A 236 18.38 -2.68 -3.29
CA SER A 236 17.14 -3.29 -3.81
C SER A 236 15.90 -2.93 -3.01
N LYS A 237 15.91 -1.82 -2.25
CA LYS A 237 14.73 -1.33 -1.52
C LYS A 237 13.58 -1.01 -2.48
N GLN A 238 13.91 -0.51 -3.67
CA GLN A 238 13.01 -0.47 -4.80
C GLN A 238 13.83 -0.70 -6.08
N PRO A 239 13.50 -1.72 -6.90
CA PRO A 239 14.12 -1.89 -8.21
C PRO A 239 13.68 -0.77 -9.17
N SER A 240 14.32 -0.67 -10.33
CA SER A 240 13.80 0.17 -11.41
C SER A 240 12.38 -0.28 -11.78
N GLN A 241 11.56 0.67 -12.22
CA GLN A 241 10.21 0.38 -12.69
C GLN A 241 10.22 -0.65 -13.82
N SER A 242 9.23 -1.54 -13.80
CA SER A 242 9.02 -2.56 -14.82
C SER A 242 8.08 -2.06 -15.92
N TYR A 243 8.16 -2.69 -17.09
CA TYR A 243 7.32 -2.38 -18.24
C TYR A 243 6.68 -3.65 -18.79
N THR A 244 5.38 -3.60 -19.03
CA THR A 244 4.60 -4.68 -19.62
C THR A 244 3.74 -4.15 -20.75
N LEU A 245 3.89 -4.71 -21.94
CA LEU A 245 3.05 -4.41 -23.09
C LEU A 245 1.86 -5.36 -23.10
N PHE A 246 0.64 -4.81 -23.10
CA PHE A 246 -0.61 -5.54 -23.20
C PHE A 246 -1.29 -5.21 -24.51
N GLU A 247 -1.78 -6.22 -25.23
CA GLU A 247 -2.56 -6.03 -26.45
C GLU A 247 -4.00 -6.49 -26.18
N SER A 248 -4.95 -5.57 -26.33
CA SER A 248 -6.31 -5.75 -25.82
C SER A 248 -7.16 -6.74 -26.61
N PHE A 249 -6.97 -6.86 -27.93
CA PHE A 249 -7.82 -7.72 -28.75
C PHE A 249 -7.47 -9.20 -28.59
N SER A 250 -6.18 -9.52 -28.52
CA SER A 250 -5.64 -10.84 -28.29
C SER A 250 -5.57 -11.21 -26.80
N GLY A 251 -5.64 -10.22 -25.91
CA GLY A 251 -5.48 -10.40 -24.46
C GLY A 251 -4.05 -10.77 -24.04
N LYS A 252 -3.07 -10.74 -24.95
CA LYS A 252 -1.70 -11.15 -24.68
C LYS A 252 -0.94 -10.08 -23.91
N LYS A 253 -0.04 -10.52 -23.01
CA LYS A 253 0.87 -9.67 -22.25
C LYS A 253 2.31 -10.06 -22.52
N LYS A 254 3.19 -9.09 -22.63
CA LYS A 254 4.64 -9.29 -22.76
C LYS A 254 5.39 -8.39 -21.79
N HIS A 255 6.21 -8.99 -20.93
CA HIS A 255 7.16 -8.25 -20.12
C HIS A 255 8.32 -7.75 -20.99
N CYS A 256 8.71 -6.49 -20.81
CA CYS A 256 9.74 -5.83 -21.61
C CYS A 256 11.06 -5.81 -20.84
N GLU A 257 12.10 -6.39 -21.43
CA GLU A 257 13.44 -6.50 -20.82
C GLU A 257 14.19 -5.17 -20.85
N GLU A 258 13.96 -4.36 -21.87
CA GLU A 258 14.57 -3.03 -22.02
C GLU A 258 13.68 -1.95 -21.36
N LYS A 259 14.31 -0.90 -20.81
CA LYS A 259 13.61 0.16 -20.08
C LYS A 259 12.78 1.10 -20.95
N ASN A 260 13.06 1.17 -22.26
CA ASN A 260 12.48 2.14 -23.19
C ASN A 260 12.07 1.52 -24.53
N ARG A 261 12.12 0.19 -24.65
CA ARG A 261 11.81 -0.53 -25.88
C ARG A 261 11.21 -1.90 -25.61
N CYS A 262 10.28 -2.31 -26.46
CA CYS A 262 9.70 -3.64 -26.43
C CYS A 262 9.36 -4.10 -27.84
N ASN A 263 9.83 -5.28 -28.22
CA ASN A 263 9.48 -5.87 -29.50
C ASN A 263 8.24 -6.76 -29.35
N TRP A 264 7.31 -6.70 -30.29
CA TRP A 264 6.10 -7.52 -30.34
C TRP A 264 6.04 -8.30 -31.65
N GLN A 265 5.78 -9.61 -31.56
CA GLN A 265 5.71 -10.48 -32.74
C GLN A 265 4.31 -10.46 -33.34
N ILE A 266 4.21 -10.13 -34.63
CA ILE A 266 2.97 -10.16 -35.39
C ILE A 266 2.62 -11.63 -35.67
N THR A 267 1.42 -12.06 -35.26
CA THR A 267 0.92 -13.42 -35.52
C THR A 267 0.28 -13.52 -36.90
N GLN A 268 0.33 -14.70 -37.52
CA GLN A 268 -0.16 -14.97 -38.88
C GLN A 268 -1.65 -14.70 -39.10
N ASP A 269 -2.48 -14.79 -38.05
CA ASP A 269 -3.89 -14.34 -38.07
C ASP A 269 -3.97 -12.81 -37.86
N SER A 270 -3.16 -12.06 -38.61
CA SER A 270 -2.80 -10.67 -38.29
C SER A 270 -4.02 -9.74 -38.28
N GLN A 271 -4.22 -9.05 -37.16
CA GLN A 271 -5.13 -7.91 -37.08
C GLN A 271 -4.45 -6.70 -37.73
N GLU A 272 -5.16 -6.00 -38.62
CA GLU A 272 -4.65 -4.75 -39.24
C GLU A 272 -4.37 -3.66 -38.19
N ILE A 273 -5.07 -3.73 -37.06
CA ILE A 273 -5.04 -2.75 -35.98
C ILE A 273 -4.71 -3.46 -34.67
N TYR A 274 -3.76 -2.89 -33.94
CA TYR A 274 -3.36 -3.28 -32.59
C TYR A 274 -3.79 -2.22 -31.60
N ASN A 275 -4.31 -2.62 -30.45
CA ASN A 275 -4.58 -1.71 -29.35
C ASN A 275 -3.69 -2.08 -28.17
N PHE A 276 -2.55 -1.39 -28.10
CA PHE A 276 -1.55 -1.59 -27.08
C PHE A 276 -1.81 -0.73 -25.86
N THR A 277 -1.55 -1.29 -24.69
CA THR A 277 -1.41 -0.56 -23.44
C THR A 277 -0.03 -0.88 -22.89
N LEU A 278 0.83 0.14 -22.80
CA LEU A 278 2.08 0.05 -22.07
C LEU A 278 1.79 0.32 -20.60
N ILE A 279 2.02 -0.68 -19.77
CA ILE A 279 1.86 -0.61 -18.32
C ILE A 279 3.25 -0.45 -17.72
N THR A 280 3.44 0.56 -16.87
CA THR A 280 4.63 0.72 -16.04
C THR A 280 4.26 0.67 -14.57
N GLU A 281 5.08 -0.02 -13.76
CA GLU A 281 4.82 -0.15 -12.32
C GLU A 281 6.11 -0.25 -11.51
N ASN A 282 6.04 0.23 -10.28
CA ASN A 282 7.01 -0.02 -9.21
C ASN A 282 6.26 -0.49 -7.96
N TYR A 283 6.93 -0.57 -6.81
CA TYR A 283 6.29 -1.04 -5.57
C TYR A 283 5.19 -0.10 -5.04
N LEU A 284 5.15 1.16 -5.49
CA LEU A 284 4.28 2.19 -4.95
C LEU A 284 3.13 2.56 -5.90
N ARG A 285 3.36 2.48 -7.22
CA ARG A 285 2.40 2.93 -8.23
C ARG A 285 2.42 2.11 -9.50
N LYS A 286 1.31 2.22 -10.22
CA LYS A 286 1.09 1.71 -11.55
C LYS A 286 0.52 2.81 -12.45
N ARG A 287 1.06 2.93 -13.66
CA ARG A 287 0.63 3.89 -14.70
C ARG A 287 0.51 3.18 -16.04
N SER A 288 -0.23 3.77 -16.97
CA SER A 288 -0.37 3.20 -18.30
C SER A 288 -0.69 4.23 -19.36
N VAL A 289 -0.20 3.97 -20.56
CA VAL A 289 -0.55 4.70 -21.78
C VAL A 289 -1.04 3.74 -22.84
N ASN A 290 -1.98 4.19 -23.67
CA ASN A 290 -2.54 3.37 -24.72
C ASN A 290 -2.21 3.92 -26.11
N LEU A 291 -2.05 3.02 -27.08
CA LEU A 291 -1.79 3.32 -28.47
C LEU A 291 -2.64 2.41 -29.35
N LEU A 292 -3.43 3.02 -30.22
CA LEU A 292 -4.05 2.32 -31.34
C LEU A 292 -3.10 2.43 -32.54
N PHE A 293 -2.53 1.30 -32.96
CA PHE A 293 -1.55 1.24 -34.05
C PHE A 293 -2.14 0.50 -35.25
N ASN A 294 -2.02 1.06 -36.45
CA ASN A 294 -2.47 0.43 -37.69
C ASN A 294 -1.26 0.05 -38.56
N LEU A 295 -1.13 -1.23 -38.91
CA LEU A 295 -0.03 -1.75 -39.73
C LEU A 295 0.07 -1.07 -41.10
N THR A 296 -1.08 -0.71 -41.70
CA THR A 296 -1.14 -0.20 -43.08
C THR A 296 -0.83 1.30 -43.19
N HIS A 297 -0.79 2.01 -42.07
CA HIS A 297 -0.55 3.45 -42.06
C HIS A 297 0.95 3.73 -41.96
N ARG A 298 1.56 4.21 -43.06
CA ARG A 298 2.95 4.70 -43.07
C ARG A 298 3.03 6.05 -42.35
N GLY A 299 3.01 6.04 -41.02
CA GLY A 299 3.16 7.24 -40.21
C GLY A 299 3.30 6.93 -38.72
N GLU A 300 4.15 7.70 -38.04
CA GLU A 300 4.39 7.65 -36.60
C GLU A 300 3.06 7.92 -35.86
N THR A 301 2.55 6.93 -35.14
CA THR A 301 1.29 7.05 -34.38
C THR A 301 1.66 7.17 -32.89
N ARG A 302 1.27 8.28 -32.26
CA ARG A 302 1.59 8.55 -30.85
C ARG A 302 0.46 8.10 -29.92
N GLY A 303 0.84 7.48 -28.81
CA GLY A 303 -0.09 7.04 -27.77
C GLY A 303 -0.74 8.22 -27.06
N VAL A 304 -1.90 7.96 -26.47
CA VAL A 304 -2.64 8.91 -25.64
C VAL A 304 -2.69 8.36 -24.20
N ALA A 305 -2.69 9.27 -23.24
CA ALA A 305 -2.82 8.95 -21.82
C ALA A 305 -4.15 8.26 -21.52
N ALA A 306 -4.12 7.13 -20.82
CA ALA A 306 -5.32 6.47 -20.31
C ALA A 306 -5.63 7.00 -18.89
N HIS A 307 -6.58 7.92 -18.77
CA HIS A 307 -7.07 8.35 -17.45
C HIS A 307 -7.97 7.28 -16.82
N GLY A 308 -7.37 6.30 -16.15
CA GLY A 308 -8.08 5.36 -15.29
C GLY A 308 -8.33 5.97 -13.90
N GLY A 309 -9.60 6.29 -13.61
CA GLY A 309 -10.04 6.78 -12.31
C GLY A 309 -10.33 5.65 -11.31
N HIS A 310 -9.87 5.91 -10.08
CA HIS A 310 -10.13 5.25 -8.79
C HIS A 310 -9.51 3.87 -8.54
#